data_AF-X1G8L5-F1
#
_entry.id   AF-X1G8L5-F1
#
_cell.length_a   1.000
_cell.length_b   1.000
_cell.length_c   1.000
_cell.angle_alpha   90.00
_cell.angle_beta   90.00
_cell.angle_gamma   90.00
#
_symmetry.space_group_name_H-M   'P 1'
#
loop_
_entity.id
_entity.type
_entity.pdbx_description
1 polymer ?
#
loop_
_entity_poly.entity_id
_entity_poly.type
_entity_poly.pdbx_seq_one_letter_code
_entity_poly.pdbx_strand_id
1 'polypeptide(L)' 'KKLSPIGIIEFLTIFSLKKSVSIALGLPFVRTSVDHGTAFDIAGKGIANPESLTEAIKTAVKLIGKNR' A
#
# COMPACT_ATOMS: atom_id res chain seq x y z
N LYS A 1 3.82 -28.12 8.22
CA LYS A 1 2.97 -27.69 7.09
C LYS A 1 3.85 -26.83 6.18
N LYS A 2 4.51 -27.47 5.22
CA LYS A 2 5.58 -26.89 4.40
C LYS A 2 4.93 -25.99 3.36
N LEU A 3 5.12 -24.67 3.45
CA LEU A 3 4.73 -23.76 2.38
C LEU A 3 5.55 -24.12 1.14
N SER A 4 4.87 -24.59 0.09
CA SER A 4 5.42 -24.75 -1.26
C SER A 4 4.87 -23.62 -2.16
N PRO A 5 5.46 -23.39 -3.34
CA PRO A 5 6.40 -22.32 -3.61
C PRO A 5 5.71 -21.14 -4.34
N ILE A 6 5.88 -19.91 -3.84
CA ILE A 6 5.40 -18.67 -4.50
C ILE A 6 3.87 -18.71 -4.72
N GLY A 7 3.11 -18.59 -3.62
CA GLY A 7 1.68 -18.29 -3.69
C GLY A 7 1.47 -16.95 -4.42
N ILE A 8 0.46 -16.90 -5.29
CA ILE A 8 0.11 -15.75 -6.12
C ILE A 8 0.10 -14.47 -5.28
N ILE A 9 0.81 -13.43 -5.74
CA ILE A 9 0.77 -12.10 -5.12
C ILE A 9 -0.49 -11.42 -5.63
N GLU A 10 -1.44 -11.17 -4.73
CA GLU A 10 -2.66 -10.43 -5.03
C GLU A 10 -2.60 -9.04 -4.40
N PHE A 11 -3.29 -8.08 -5.00
CA PHE A 11 -3.40 -6.72 -4.46
C PHE A 11 -4.84 -6.42 -4.08
N LEU A 12 -5.05 -6.10 -2.80
CA LEU A 12 -6.32 -5.62 -2.29
C LEU A 12 -6.25 -4.10 -2.14
N THR A 13 -7.02 -3.36 -2.94
CA THR A 13 -7.15 -1.90 -2.80
C THR A 13 -8.35 -1.56 -1.92
N ILE A 14 -8.11 -0.79 -0.87
CA ILE A 14 -9.15 -0.26 0.01
C ILE A 14 -9.38 1.20 -0.36
N PHE A 15 -10.62 1.55 -0.70
CA PHE A 15 -11.04 2.91 -1.04
C PHE A 15 -11.71 3.61 0.15
N SER A 16 -11.41 4.89 0.30
CA SER A 16 -12.13 5.87 1.09
C SER A 16 -12.15 7.18 0.29
N LEU A 17 -13.09 8.09 0.60
CA LEU A 17 -13.48 9.24 -0.24
C LEU A 17 -12.34 10.08 -0.84
N LYS A 18 -11.15 10.10 -0.23
CA LYS A 18 -9.92 10.75 -0.76
C LYS A 18 -8.65 9.89 -0.63
N LYS A 19 -8.79 8.65 -0.18
CA LYS A 19 -7.67 7.83 0.29
C LYS A 19 -7.82 6.44 -0.30
N SER A 20 -6.81 5.99 -1.02
CA SER A 20 -6.74 4.61 -1.47
C SER A 20 -5.36 4.02 -1.21
N VAL A 21 -5.38 2.77 -0.71
CA VAL A 21 -4.19 2.02 -0.32
C VAL A 21 -4.29 0.62 -0.89
N SER A 22 -3.25 0.21 -1.61
CA SER A 22 -3.12 -1.17 -2.10
C SER A 22 -2.29 -1.99 -1.12
N ILE A 23 -2.77 -3.16 -0.74
CA ILE A 23 -2.08 -4.11 0.16
C ILE A 23 -1.72 -5.34 -0.65
N ALA A 24 -0.45 -5.75 -0.63
CA ALA A 24 -0.03 -7.01 -1.25
C ALA A 24 -0.27 -8.18 -0.29
N LEU A 25 -1.04 -9.16 -0.74
CA LEU A 25 -1.30 -10.41 -0.04
C LEU A 25 -0.38 -11.51 -0.57
N GLY A 26 -0.06 -12.50 0.28
CA GLY A 26 0.80 -13.63 -0.08
C GLY A 26 2.31 -13.39 0.07
N LEU A 27 2.74 -12.16 0.37
CA LEU A 27 4.15 -11.87 0.71
C LEU A 27 4.49 -12.25 2.16
N PRO A 28 5.75 -12.65 2.44
CA PRO A 28 6.20 -12.96 3.80
C PRO A 28 6.44 -11.71 4.67
N PHE A 29 6.05 -10.52 4.19
CA PHE A 29 6.16 -9.24 4.88
C PHE A 29 5.01 -8.32 4.48
N VAL A 30 4.72 -7.33 5.32
CA VAL A 30 3.70 -6.31 5.03
C VAL A 30 4.18 -5.39 3.92
N ARG A 31 3.39 -5.27 2.85
CA ARG A 31 3.62 -4.30 1.77
C ARG A 31 2.33 -3.55 1.48
N THR A 32 2.40 -2.23 1.62
CA THR A 32 1.36 -1.28 1.19
C THR A 32 1.90 -0.40 0.06
N SER A 33 1.02 0.12 -0.79
CA SER A 33 1.35 1.05 -1.87
C SER A 33 0.29 2.14 -1.99
N VAL A 34 0.68 3.26 -2.58
CA VAL A 34 -0.27 4.26 -3.10
C VAL A 34 -1.01 3.71 -4.31
N ASP A 35 -2.19 4.27 -4.57
CA ASP A 35 -3.08 3.92 -5.69
C ASP A 35 -2.98 4.92 -6.86
N HIS A 36 -1.96 5.77 -6.87
CA HIS A 36 -1.67 6.68 -7.98
C HIS A 36 -0.33 6.34 -8.64
N GLY A 37 -0.16 6.77 -9.89
CA GLY A 37 1.09 6.63 -10.63
C GLY A 37 2.15 7.66 -10.23
N THR A 38 3.17 7.80 -11.08
CA THR A 38 4.32 8.69 -10.83
C THR A 38 4.02 10.18 -10.94
N ALA A 39 2.95 10.57 -11.63
CA ALA A 39 2.52 11.96 -11.81
C ALA A 39 3.65 12.89 -12.29
N PHE A 40 4.36 12.50 -13.37
CA PHE A 40 5.52 13.22 -13.91
C PHE A 40 5.19 14.66 -14.33
N ASP A 41 3.96 14.90 -14.76
CA ASP A 41 3.42 16.21 -15.13
C ASP A 41 3.41 17.21 -13.96
N ILE A 42 3.40 16.74 -12.71
CA ILE A 42 3.42 17.57 -11.49
C ILE A 42 4.69 17.39 -10.63
N ALA A 43 5.65 16.58 -11.07
CA ALA A 43 6.89 16.36 -10.36
C ALA A 43 7.67 17.68 -10.18
N GLY A 44 8.13 17.95 -8.95
CA GLY A 44 8.87 19.17 -8.61
C GLY A 44 8.02 20.45 -8.51
N LYS A 45 6.71 20.40 -8.78
CA LYS A 45 5.83 21.58 -8.72
C LYS A 45 5.26 21.87 -7.32
N GLY A 46 5.43 20.95 -6.36
CA GLY A 46 4.94 21.12 -4.99
C GLY A 46 3.41 21.02 -4.83
N ILE A 47 2.70 20.50 -5.84
CA ILE A 47 1.22 20.42 -5.86
C ILE A 47 0.66 19.00 -5.69
N ALA A 48 1.53 18.00 -5.47
CA ALA A 48 1.09 16.62 -5.27
C ALA A 48 0.37 16.46 -3.92
N ASN A 49 -0.74 15.72 -3.89
CA ASN A 49 -1.44 15.40 -2.65
C ASN A 49 -0.75 14.20 -1.93
N PRO A 50 -0.19 14.38 -0.72
CA PRO A 50 0.48 13.31 0.02
C PRO A 50 -0.45 12.41 0.85
N GLU A 51 -1.77 12.63 0.82
CA GLU A 51 -2.73 11.91 1.67
C GLU A 51 -2.69 10.39 1.45
N SER A 52 -2.68 9.91 0.19
CA SER A 52 -2.62 8.46 -0.10
C SER A 52 -1.34 7.80 0.42
N LEU A 53 -0.20 8.47 0.30
CA LEU A 53 1.07 7.96 0.83
C LEU A 53 1.04 7.88 2.36
N THR A 54 0.52 8.94 2.99
CA THR A 54 0.37 9.01 4.45
C THR A 54 -0.49 7.86 4.97
N GLU A 55 -1.59 7.55 4.28
CA GLU A 55 -2.50 6.47 4.67
C GLU A 55 -1.93 5.08 4.38
N ALA A 56 -1.14 4.92 3.31
CA ALA A 56 -0.42 3.67 3.05
C ALA A 56 0.55 3.34 4.20
N ILE A 57 1.33 4.34 4.65
CA ILE A 57 2.26 4.19 5.79
C ILE A 57 1.49 3.84 7.07
N LYS A 58 0.41 4.58 7.40
CA LYS A 58 -0.41 4.29 8.59
C LYS A 58 -1.01 2.88 8.55
N THR A 59 -1.46 2.45 7.37
CA THR A 59 -2.01 1.10 7.17
C THR A 59 -0.95 0.04 7.44
N ALA A 60 0.27 0.21 6.92
CA ALA A 60 1.38 -0.70 7.21
C ALA A 60 1.67 -0.80 8.72
N VAL A 61 1.78 0.34 9.41
CA VAL A 61 2.00 0.38 10.86
C VAL A 61 0.87 -0.33 11.62
N LYS A 62 -0.39 -0.11 11.23
CA LYS A 62 -1.56 -0.77 11.84
C LYS A 62 -1.54 -2.29 11.64
N LEU A 63 -1.13 -2.77 10.47
CA LEU A 63 -1.02 -4.20 10.18
C LEU A 63 0.09 -4.86 11.00
N ILE A 64 1.22 -4.18 11.20
CA ILE A 64 2.30 -4.65 12.08
C ILE A 64 1.85 -4.66 13.55
N GLY A 65 1.17 -3.60 14.00
CA GLY A 65 0.70 -3.46 15.39
C GLY A 65 -0.37 -4.48 15.80
N LYS A 66 -1.12 -5.04 14.84
CA LYS A 66 -2.08 -6.13 15.08
C LYS A 66 -1.45 -7.51 15.22
N ASN A 67 -0.18 -7.68 14.85
CA ASN A 67 0.54 -8.96 14.89
C ASN A 67 1.33 -9.16 16.20
N ARG A 68 0.99 -8.41 17.26
CA ARG A 68 1.54 -8.57 18.62
C ARG A 68 0.60 -9.35 19.50
#